data_AF-A0A7Y3GVP3-F1
#
_entry.id   AF-A0A7Y3GVP3-F1
#
_cell.length_a   1.000
_cell.length_b   1.000
_cell.length_c   1.000
_cell.angle_alpha   90.00
_cell.angle_beta   90.00
_cell.angle_gamma   90.00
#
_symmetry.space_group_name_H-M   'P 1'
#
loop_
_entity.id
_entity.type
_entity.pdbx_description
1 polymer ?
#
loop_
_entity_poly.entity_id
_entity_poly.type
_entity_poly.pdbx_seq_one_letter_code
_entity_poly.pdbx_strand_id
1 'polypeptide(L)'
;MSAPGCGAATARSTLASDLPRSLLARVAGAQRWLQAIYRLDLELDAARCVVAPACARRWLPQGSPRTGVVVVDEGEEAFAGIYVDPADAQDDAAVLEETSHLVCLAWHAAQNRPVSRLQLELQSEIDRYAVMRLRGRDPFAHFRSFRWADGLGPRALERYVTAHRKGRRSCEALERRHPLRADTPSWLAELRRYYRAPAAEKWHHARLA
;
A
#
# COMPACT_ATOMS: atom_id res chain seq x y z
N MET A 1 38.56 -6.41 -4.13
CA MET A 1 38.13 -5.54 -3.01
C MET A 1 36.62 -5.55 -2.98
N SER A 2 36.03 -6.41 -2.15
CA SER A 2 34.58 -6.46 -1.97
C SER A 2 34.14 -5.23 -1.18
N ALA A 3 33.15 -4.49 -1.68
CA ALA A 3 32.52 -3.41 -0.93
C ALA A 3 31.94 -3.96 0.39
N PRO A 4 31.98 -3.20 1.50
CA PRO A 4 31.38 -3.65 2.74
C PRO A 4 29.89 -3.93 2.51
N GLY A 5 29.49 -5.18 2.77
CA GLY A 5 28.13 -5.67 2.58
C GLY A 5 27.16 -4.86 3.43
N CYS A 6 26.31 -4.08 2.78
CA CYS A 6 25.20 -3.40 3.43
C CYS A 6 24.02 -4.38 3.52
N GLY A 7 24.12 -5.37 4.41
CA GLY A 7 23.02 -6.30 4.71
C GLY A 7 21.83 -5.60 5.37
N ALA A 8 20.70 -6.29 5.54
CA ALA A 8 19.51 -5.76 6.16
C ALA A 8 19.67 -5.54 7.68
N ALA A 9 20.65 -6.17 8.32
CA ALA A 9 21.13 -5.73 9.64
C ALA A 9 21.66 -4.28 9.60
N THR A 10 22.36 -3.92 8.53
CA THR A 10 22.78 -2.54 8.24
C THR A 10 21.58 -1.68 7.81
N ALA A 11 20.58 -2.22 7.08
CA ALA A 11 19.32 -1.54 6.76
C ALA A 11 18.51 -1.13 8.00
N ARG A 12 18.34 -2.06 8.95
CA ARG A 12 17.70 -1.84 10.26
C ARG A 12 18.51 -0.84 11.11
N SER A 13 19.83 -0.77 10.89
CA SER A 13 20.77 0.11 11.59
C SER A 13 21.03 1.46 10.89
N THR A 14 20.66 1.64 9.61
CA THR A 14 20.78 2.92 8.89
C THR A 14 19.69 3.85 9.38
N LEU A 15 20.04 4.48 10.49
CA LEU A 15 19.34 5.46 11.31
C LEU A 15 18.16 6.16 10.61
N ALA A 16 16.99 6.05 11.24
CA ALA A 16 15.85 6.92 11.04
C ALA A 16 16.15 8.43 11.23
N SER A 17 17.39 8.82 11.57
CA SER A 17 17.82 10.21 11.77
C SER A 17 17.73 11.06 10.51
N ASP A 18 17.90 10.45 9.34
CA ASP A 18 17.97 11.17 8.06
C ASP A 18 16.61 11.27 7.36
N LEU A 19 15.57 10.64 7.93
CA LEU A 19 14.22 10.68 7.40
C LEU A 19 13.44 11.87 7.97
N PRO A 20 12.67 12.60 7.12
CA PRO A 20 11.82 13.67 7.62
C PRO A 20 10.83 13.13 8.65
N ARG A 21 10.81 13.70 9.87
CA ARG A 21 9.85 13.32 10.92
C ARG A 21 8.39 13.39 10.44
N SER A 22 8.09 14.32 9.53
CA SER A 22 6.77 14.45 8.91
C SER A 22 6.39 13.22 8.08
N LEU A 23 7.34 12.61 7.35
CA LEU A 23 7.09 11.40 6.57
C LEU A 23 6.79 10.23 7.51
N LEU A 24 7.61 10.03 8.55
CA LEU A 24 7.39 8.98 9.55
C LEU A 24 6.02 9.11 10.22
N ALA A 25 5.63 10.34 10.57
CA ALA A 25 4.33 10.62 11.16
C ALA A 25 3.15 10.32 10.20
N ARG A 26 3.31 10.63 8.90
CA ARG A 26 2.30 10.31 7.86
C ARG A 26 2.16 8.81 7.66
N VAL A 27 3.27 8.07 7.58
CA VAL A 27 3.29 6.60 7.47
C VAL A 27 2.62 5.95 8.68
N ALA A 28 3.00 6.35 9.90
CA ALA A 28 2.37 5.87 11.12
C ALA A 28 0.86 6.20 11.16
N GLY A 29 0.48 7.39 10.70
CA GLY A 29 -0.92 7.80 10.57
C GLY A 29 -1.70 6.93 9.59
N ALA A 30 -1.14 6.66 8.42
CA ALA A 30 -1.73 5.78 7.42
C ALA A 30 -1.92 4.36 7.98
N GLN A 31 -0.90 3.78 8.61
CA GLN A 31 -1.03 2.45 9.25
C GLN A 31 -2.16 2.41 10.27
N ARG A 32 -2.27 3.42 11.16
CA ARG A 32 -3.35 3.48 12.16
C ARG A 32 -4.73 3.50 11.52
N TRP A 33 -4.90 4.26 10.44
CA TRP A 33 -6.15 4.26 9.68
C TRP A 33 -6.49 2.87 9.14
N LEU A 34 -5.52 2.21 8.50
CA LEU A 34 -5.72 0.89 7.91
C LEU A 34 -6.01 -0.18 8.96
N GLN A 35 -5.26 -0.20 10.06
CA GLN A 35 -5.50 -1.12 11.18
C GLN A 35 -6.89 -0.89 11.81
N ALA A 36 -7.34 0.36 11.94
CA ALA A 36 -8.66 0.68 12.46
C ALA A 36 -9.80 0.25 11.50
N ILE A 37 -9.66 0.53 10.21
CA ILE A 37 -10.63 0.13 9.17
C ILE A 37 -10.77 -1.39 9.19
N TYR A 38 -9.64 -2.10 9.09
CA TYR A 38 -9.64 -3.55 8.88
C TYR A 38 -9.63 -4.38 10.15
N ARG A 39 -9.50 -3.76 11.33
CA ARG A 39 -9.29 -4.44 12.63
C ARG A 39 -8.16 -5.45 12.52
N LEU A 40 -6.98 -4.95 12.17
CA LEU A 40 -5.78 -5.77 12.05
C LEU A 40 -4.99 -5.67 13.35
N ASP A 41 -4.67 -6.83 13.90
CA ASP A 41 -3.70 -6.98 14.96
C ASP A 41 -2.38 -7.40 14.30
N LEU A 42 -1.48 -6.44 14.12
CA LEU A 42 -0.19 -6.65 13.46
C LEU A 42 0.90 -6.04 14.34
N GLU A 43 1.92 -6.85 14.63
CA GLU A 43 3.18 -6.41 15.23
C GLU A 43 4.06 -5.71 14.18
N LEU A 44 3.50 -4.71 13.49
CA LEU A 44 4.16 -3.91 12.47
C LEU A 44 4.28 -2.46 12.96
N ASP A 45 5.47 -1.89 12.84
CA ASP A 45 5.68 -0.44 12.92
C ASP A 45 6.20 0.05 11.56
N ALA A 46 5.27 0.41 10.67
CA ALA A 46 5.58 0.84 9.31
C ALA A 46 6.52 2.05 9.27
N ALA A 47 6.49 2.92 10.29
CA ALA A 47 7.41 4.06 10.37
C ALA A 47 8.86 3.61 10.60
N ARG A 48 9.08 2.48 11.29
CA ARG A 48 10.41 1.84 11.42
C ARG A 48 10.82 1.05 10.18
N CYS A 49 9.87 0.75 9.30
CA CYS A 49 10.12 0.07 8.02
C CYS A 49 10.39 1.04 6.86
N VAL A 50 10.46 2.36 7.12
CA VAL A 50 10.79 3.33 6.07
C VAL A 50 12.27 3.23 5.72
N VAL A 51 12.55 3.00 4.45
CA VAL A 51 13.90 2.86 3.89
C VAL A 51 14.45 4.23 3.53
N ALA A 52 15.65 4.56 4.04
CA ALA A 52 16.34 5.78 3.68
C ALA A 52 16.65 5.84 2.17
N PRO A 53 16.55 7.02 1.51
CA PRO A 53 16.77 7.13 0.07
C PRO A 53 18.15 6.64 -0.40
N ALA A 54 19.19 6.81 0.41
CA ALA A 54 20.52 6.30 0.10
C ALA A 54 20.58 4.76 0.03
N CYS A 55 19.83 4.08 0.88
CA CYS A 55 19.71 2.61 0.89
C CYS A 55 18.86 2.14 -0.29
N ALA A 56 17.70 2.76 -0.50
CA ALA A 56 16.79 2.42 -1.59
C ALA A 56 17.50 2.49 -2.96
N ARG A 57 18.28 3.55 -3.22
CA ARG A 57 19.06 3.70 -4.46
C ARG A 57 20.10 2.59 -4.70
N ARG A 58 20.55 1.91 -3.64
CA ARG A 58 21.50 0.78 -3.76
C ARG A 58 20.80 -0.55 -4.05
N TRP A 59 19.57 -0.72 -3.55
CA TRP A 59 18.83 -1.97 -3.69
C TRP A 59 17.92 -1.99 -4.93
N LEU A 60 17.41 -0.84 -5.33
CA LEU A 60 16.43 -0.74 -6.41
C LEU A 60 17.12 -0.84 -7.77
N PRO A 61 16.69 -1.76 -8.65
CA PRO A 61 17.13 -1.79 -10.05
C PRO A 61 16.89 -0.46 -10.75
N GLN A 62 17.68 -0.17 -11.78
CA GLN A 62 17.45 0.97 -12.65
C GLN A 62 16.04 0.90 -13.27
N GLY A 63 15.32 2.03 -13.26
CA GLY A 63 13.94 2.10 -13.74
C GLY A 63 12.88 1.62 -12.73
N SER A 64 13.28 1.37 -11.48
CA SER A 64 12.30 1.16 -10.40
C SER A 64 11.43 2.40 -10.18
N PRO A 65 10.18 2.22 -9.72
CA PRO A 65 9.34 3.34 -9.29
C PRO A 65 10.04 4.23 -8.27
N ARG A 66 9.67 5.51 -8.25
CA ARG A 66 10.19 6.50 -7.29
C ARG A 66 9.84 6.14 -5.85
N THR A 67 8.70 5.52 -5.66
CA THR A 67 8.13 5.20 -4.36
C THR A 67 7.55 3.78 -4.48
N GLY A 68 7.68 2.97 -3.43
CA GLY A 68 7.38 1.54 -3.52
C GLY A 68 7.69 0.74 -2.25
N VAL A 69 7.10 -0.45 -2.13
CA VAL A 69 7.60 -1.48 -1.21
C VAL A 69 8.88 -2.09 -1.75
N VAL A 70 9.91 -2.13 -0.91
CA VAL A 70 11.19 -2.80 -1.17
C VAL A 70 11.22 -4.11 -0.40
N VAL A 71 11.54 -5.19 -1.09
CA VAL A 71 11.78 -6.50 -0.48
C VAL A 71 13.22 -6.91 -0.79
N VAL A 72 13.99 -7.19 0.26
CA VAL A 72 15.37 -7.67 0.17
C VAL A 72 15.41 -9.08 0.73
N ASP A 73 15.78 -10.03 -0.14
CA ASP A 73 15.98 -11.43 0.22
C ASP A 73 17.39 -11.62 0.80
N GLU A 74 17.48 -12.18 2.00
CA GLU A 74 18.73 -12.50 2.70
C GLU A 74 18.91 -14.02 2.92
N GLY A 75 18.24 -14.84 2.11
CA GLY A 75 18.27 -16.29 2.22
C GLY A 75 17.18 -16.81 3.14
N GLU A 76 17.49 -17.01 4.42
CA GLU A 76 16.51 -17.55 5.39
C GLU A 76 15.53 -16.48 5.91
N GLU A 77 15.91 -15.22 5.83
CA GLU A 77 15.06 -14.07 6.18
C GLU A 77 14.86 -13.16 4.95
N ALA A 78 13.74 -12.45 4.95
CA ALA A 78 13.50 -11.35 4.02
C ALA A 78 13.15 -10.09 4.80
N PHE A 79 13.69 -8.96 4.36
CA PHE A 79 13.30 -7.65 4.84
C PHE A 79 12.28 -7.02 3.88
N ALA A 80 11.19 -6.49 4.43
CA ALA A 80 10.23 -5.66 3.69
C ALA A 80 10.13 -4.27 4.31
N GLY A 81 10.21 -3.24 3.47
CA GLY A 81 10.09 -1.85 3.88
C GLY A 81 9.45 -0.98 2.81
N ILE A 82 9.20 0.29 3.12
CA ILE A 82 8.70 1.26 2.15
C ILE A 82 9.77 2.29 1.84
N TYR A 83 9.99 2.53 0.56
CA TYR A 83 10.76 3.67 0.09
C TYR A 83 9.78 4.72 -0.46
N VAL A 84 9.93 5.96 -0.03
CA VAL A 84 9.21 7.11 -0.57
C VAL A 84 10.25 8.11 -1.04
N ASP A 85 10.21 8.47 -2.33
CA ASP A 85 11.10 9.49 -2.86
C ASP A 85 10.88 10.82 -2.14
N PRO A 86 11.93 11.61 -1.85
CA PRO A 86 11.77 12.90 -1.19
C PRO A 86 10.78 13.85 -1.87
N ALA A 87 10.61 13.78 -3.19
CA ALA A 87 9.62 14.62 -3.87
C ALA A 87 8.17 14.19 -3.61
N ASP A 88 7.94 12.93 -3.28
CA ASP A 88 6.62 12.36 -3.00
C ASP A 88 6.32 12.34 -1.49
N ALA A 89 7.28 12.70 -0.64
CA ALA A 89 7.19 12.58 0.81
C ALA A 89 6.08 13.45 1.47
N GLN A 90 5.57 14.44 0.74
CA GLN A 90 4.45 15.28 1.18
C GLN A 90 3.11 14.88 0.52
N ASP A 91 3.12 13.93 -0.41
CA ASP A 91 1.93 13.42 -1.06
C ASP A 91 1.27 12.34 -0.18
N ASP A 92 0.16 12.71 0.47
CA ASP A 92 -0.63 11.79 1.28
C ASP A 92 -1.14 10.57 0.51
N ALA A 93 -1.40 10.70 -0.79
CA ALA A 93 -1.90 9.59 -1.61
C ALA A 93 -0.80 8.57 -1.90
N ALA A 94 0.43 9.03 -2.16
CA ALA A 94 1.59 8.16 -2.34
C ALA A 94 1.98 7.47 -1.03
N VAL A 95 2.03 8.23 0.09
CA VAL A 95 2.35 7.65 1.40
C VAL A 95 1.30 6.63 1.84
N LEU A 96 0.00 6.90 1.61
CA LEU A 96 -1.06 5.95 1.91
C LEU A 96 -0.95 4.69 1.04
N GLU A 97 -0.65 4.83 -0.25
CA GLU A 97 -0.48 3.71 -1.18
C GLU A 97 0.61 2.74 -0.70
N GLU A 98 1.82 3.24 -0.41
CA GLU A 98 2.89 2.36 0.03
C GLU A 98 2.68 1.78 1.42
N THR A 99 2.06 2.56 2.31
CA THR A 99 1.69 2.03 3.63
C THR A 99 0.65 0.92 3.48
N SER A 100 -0.32 1.06 2.56
CA SER A 100 -1.28 0.01 2.22
C SER A 100 -0.58 -1.24 1.68
N HIS A 101 0.38 -1.08 0.76
CA HIS A 101 1.15 -2.20 0.24
C HIS A 101 1.89 -2.96 1.36
N LEU A 102 2.58 -2.24 2.25
CA LEU A 102 3.32 -2.86 3.36
C LEU A 102 2.39 -3.55 4.37
N VAL A 103 1.29 -2.89 4.78
CA VAL A 103 0.32 -3.48 5.71
C VAL A 103 -0.34 -4.72 5.12
N CYS A 104 -0.72 -4.68 3.84
CA CYS A 104 -1.29 -5.82 3.12
C CYS A 104 -0.28 -6.97 3.01
N LEU A 105 0.97 -6.68 2.66
CA LEU A 105 2.04 -7.67 2.61
C LEU A 105 2.30 -8.31 3.98
N ALA A 106 2.44 -7.51 5.03
CA ALA A 106 2.69 -7.98 6.40
C ALA A 106 1.53 -8.86 6.91
N TRP A 107 0.28 -8.46 6.65
CA TRP A 107 -0.87 -9.27 7.00
C TRP A 107 -0.88 -10.60 6.26
N HIS A 108 -0.65 -10.59 4.94
CA HIS A 108 -0.59 -11.82 4.14
C HIS A 108 0.54 -12.75 4.62
N ALA A 109 1.73 -12.21 4.92
CA ALA A 109 2.85 -12.96 5.46
C ALA A 109 2.50 -13.59 6.82
N ALA A 110 1.91 -12.84 7.75
CA ALA A 110 1.48 -13.34 9.05
C ALA A 110 0.42 -14.46 8.96
N GLN A 111 -0.32 -14.53 7.85
CA GLN A 111 -1.29 -15.59 7.59
C GLN A 111 -0.73 -16.74 6.75
N ASN A 112 0.57 -16.74 6.42
CA ASN A 112 1.20 -17.68 5.49
C ASN A 112 0.47 -17.76 4.13
N ARG A 113 0.03 -16.60 3.62
CA ARG A 113 -0.73 -16.49 2.36
C ARG A 113 0.08 -15.74 1.30
N PRO A 114 0.11 -16.22 0.05
CA PRO A 114 0.72 -15.47 -1.03
C PRO A 114 -0.07 -14.19 -1.31
N VAL A 115 0.64 -13.16 -1.78
CA VAL A 115 0.06 -11.93 -2.29
C VAL A 115 0.75 -11.54 -3.59
N SER A 116 -0.04 -11.25 -4.62
CA SER A 116 0.49 -10.76 -5.90
C SER A 116 0.56 -9.24 -5.91
N ARG A 117 1.44 -8.68 -6.76
CA ARG A 117 1.50 -7.21 -6.97
C ARG A 117 0.13 -6.63 -7.34
N LEU A 118 -0.63 -7.30 -8.21
CA LEU A 118 -1.96 -6.82 -8.60
C LEU A 118 -2.93 -6.74 -7.41
N GLN A 119 -2.82 -7.64 -6.43
CA GLN A 119 -3.62 -7.55 -5.20
C GLN A 119 -3.21 -6.37 -4.33
N LEU A 120 -1.91 -6.05 -4.27
CA LEU A 120 -1.41 -4.88 -3.56
C LEU A 120 -1.99 -3.60 -4.19
N GLU A 121 -1.85 -3.44 -5.52
CA GLU A 121 -2.39 -2.27 -6.22
C GLU A 121 -3.93 -2.18 -6.07
N LEU A 122 -4.65 -3.30 -6.14
CA LEU A 122 -6.10 -3.29 -5.96
C LEU A 122 -6.50 -2.87 -4.54
N GLN A 123 -5.75 -3.35 -3.54
CA GLN A 123 -6.02 -3.01 -2.15
C GLN A 123 -5.75 -1.53 -1.90
N SER A 124 -4.69 -0.96 -2.46
CA SER A 124 -4.37 0.47 -2.28
C SER A 124 -5.45 1.40 -2.85
N GLU A 125 -6.10 1.05 -3.96
CA GLU A 125 -7.26 1.82 -4.46
C GLU A 125 -8.44 1.80 -3.49
N ILE A 126 -8.73 0.64 -2.91
CA ILE A 126 -9.84 0.47 -1.95
C ILE A 126 -9.53 1.21 -0.65
N ASP A 127 -8.28 1.16 -0.19
CA ASP A 127 -7.81 1.84 1.01
C ASP A 127 -7.91 3.36 0.85
N ARG A 128 -7.50 3.89 -0.32
CA ARG A 128 -7.61 5.31 -0.66
C ARG A 128 -9.07 5.77 -0.67
N TYR A 129 -9.96 5.00 -1.31
CA TYR A 129 -11.40 5.23 -1.27
C TYR A 129 -11.93 5.24 0.17
N ALA A 130 -11.58 4.22 0.98
CA ALA A 130 -12.09 4.06 2.32
C ALA A 130 -11.67 5.20 3.26
N VAL A 131 -10.39 5.59 3.21
CA VAL A 131 -9.86 6.70 4.00
C VAL A 131 -10.52 8.03 3.59
N MET A 132 -10.69 8.29 2.29
CA MET A 132 -11.37 9.52 1.84
C MET A 132 -12.84 9.57 2.28
N ARG A 133 -13.56 8.44 2.18
CA ARG A 133 -14.96 8.33 2.62
C ARG A 133 -15.11 8.63 4.11
N LEU A 134 -14.24 8.05 4.94
CA LEU A 134 -14.24 8.25 6.40
C LEU A 134 -13.82 9.67 6.80
N ARG A 135 -12.98 10.32 6.01
CA ARG A 135 -12.65 11.75 6.17
C ARG A 135 -13.77 12.69 5.70
N GLY A 136 -14.88 12.14 5.22
CA GLY A 136 -16.00 12.90 4.70
C GLY A 136 -15.72 13.66 3.40
N ARG A 137 -14.65 13.30 2.69
CA ARG A 137 -14.27 13.85 1.38
C ARG A 137 -14.89 13.03 0.25
N ASP A 138 -14.80 13.52 -0.97
CA ASP A 138 -15.18 12.75 -2.16
C ASP A 138 -14.27 11.53 -2.31
N PRO A 139 -14.80 10.31 -2.13
CA PRO A 139 -13.98 9.11 -2.12
C PRO A 139 -13.61 8.63 -3.52
N PHE A 140 -14.22 9.17 -4.58
CA PHE A 140 -13.94 8.80 -5.98
C PHE A 140 -13.04 9.79 -6.71
N ALA A 141 -12.61 10.88 -6.06
CA ALA A 141 -11.77 11.90 -6.69
C ALA A 141 -10.52 11.30 -7.36
N HIS A 142 -9.83 10.36 -6.67
CA HIS A 142 -8.64 9.71 -7.19
C HIS A 142 -8.90 8.83 -8.42
N PHE A 143 -10.11 8.33 -8.63
CA PHE A 143 -10.46 7.57 -9.83
C PHE A 143 -10.66 8.44 -11.08
N ARG A 144 -10.91 9.74 -10.91
CA ARG A 144 -11.23 10.69 -12.00
C ARG A 144 -10.05 11.59 -12.37
N SER A 145 -9.21 11.90 -11.39
CA SER A 145 -8.14 12.90 -11.53
C SER A 145 -6.77 12.27 -11.30
N PHE A 146 -6.35 11.39 -12.22
CA PHE A 146 -5.04 10.76 -12.16
C PHE A 146 -4.37 10.74 -13.54
N ARG A 147 -3.05 10.60 -13.56
CA ARG A 147 -2.24 10.36 -14.76
C ARG A 147 -1.28 9.22 -14.49
N TRP A 148 -1.12 8.34 -15.47
CA TRP A 148 -0.07 7.34 -15.42
C TRP A 148 1.29 8.03 -15.52
N ALA A 149 2.27 7.52 -14.78
CA ALA A 149 3.64 7.98 -14.91
C ALA A 149 4.17 7.68 -16.33
N ASP A 150 4.89 8.64 -16.90
CA ASP A 150 5.59 8.44 -18.16
C ASP A 150 6.66 7.36 -17.98
N GLY A 151 6.84 6.51 -19.00
CA GLY A 151 7.87 5.45 -18.97
C GLY A 151 7.48 4.16 -18.25
N LEU A 152 6.22 3.99 -17.83
CA LEU A 152 5.75 2.68 -17.35
C LEU A 152 5.86 1.62 -18.44
N GLY A 153 6.59 0.55 -18.16
CA GLY A 153 6.63 -0.61 -19.04
C GLY A 153 5.23 -1.25 -19.20
N PRO A 154 4.95 -1.95 -20.33
CA PRO A 154 3.60 -2.44 -20.66
C PRO A 154 2.94 -3.28 -19.56
N ARG A 155 3.72 -4.18 -18.92
CA ARG A 155 3.23 -5.03 -17.81
C ARG A 155 2.89 -4.25 -16.55
N ALA A 156 3.63 -3.16 -16.28
CA ALA A 156 3.31 -2.30 -15.14
C ALA A 156 2.03 -1.53 -15.40
N LEU A 157 1.92 -0.93 -16.59
CA LEU A 157 0.72 -0.21 -17.01
C LEU A 157 -0.53 -1.10 -16.98
N GLU A 158 -0.46 -2.32 -17.54
CA GLU A 158 -1.58 -3.26 -17.51
C GLU A 158 -2.04 -3.58 -16.09
N ARG A 159 -1.09 -3.79 -15.16
CA ARG A 159 -1.38 -4.06 -13.75
C ARG A 159 -2.11 -2.87 -13.11
N TYR A 160 -1.58 -1.66 -13.27
CA TYR A 160 -2.18 -0.45 -12.71
C TYR A 160 -3.58 -0.18 -13.29
N VAL A 161 -3.74 -0.26 -14.61
CA VAL A 161 -5.05 -0.09 -15.29
C VAL A 161 -6.05 -1.13 -14.78
N THR A 162 -5.61 -2.38 -14.61
CA THR A 162 -6.47 -3.46 -14.12
C THR A 162 -6.89 -3.22 -12.68
N ALA A 163 -5.96 -2.85 -11.81
CA ALA A 163 -6.22 -2.52 -10.41
C ALA A 163 -7.20 -1.34 -10.31
N HIS A 164 -6.91 -0.23 -10.97
CA HIS A 164 -7.72 0.99 -10.97
C HIS A 164 -9.17 0.73 -11.39
N ARG A 165 -9.37 0.04 -12.53
CA ARG A 165 -10.70 -0.29 -13.03
C ARG A 165 -11.48 -1.18 -12.06
N LYS A 166 -10.82 -2.20 -11.49
CA LYS A 166 -11.45 -3.14 -10.55
C LYS A 166 -11.74 -2.48 -9.20
N GLY A 167 -10.81 -1.66 -8.71
CA GLY A 167 -10.96 -0.88 -7.48
C GLY A 167 -12.17 0.02 -7.58
N ARG A 168 -12.26 0.81 -8.67
CA ARG A 168 -13.41 1.69 -8.92
C ARG A 168 -14.75 0.95 -8.87
N ARG A 169 -14.89 -0.13 -9.64
CA ARG A 169 -16.13 -0.94 -9.65
C ARG A 169 -16.48 -1.48 -8.27
N SER A 170 -15.49 -1.99 -7.54
CA SER A 170 -15.69 -2.51 -6.18
C SER A 170 -16.19 -1.42 -5.24
N CYS A 171 -15.63 -0.21 -5.33
CA CYS A 171 -16.03 0.95 -4.55
C CYS A 171 -17.44 1.44 -4.92
N GLU A 172 -17.77 1.49 -6.21
CA GLU A 172 -19.13 1.82 -6.70
C GLU A 172 -20.16 0.81 -6.20
N ALA A 173 -19.81 -0.49 -6.14
CA ALA A 173 -20.67 -1.52 -5.56
C ALA A 173 -20.88 -1.37 -4.05
N LEU A 174 -19.84 -0.95 -3.32
CA LEU A 174 -19.92 -0.66 -1.89
C LEU A 174 -20.86 0.52 -1.63
N GLU A 175 -20.72 1.63 -2.37
CA GLU A 175 -21.62 2.78 -2.21
C GLU A 175 -23.07 2.47 -2.55
N ARG A 176 -23.34 1.68 -3.59
CA ARG A 176 -24.71 1.27 -3.92
C ARG A 176 -25.39 0.49 -2.79
N ARG A 177 -24.63 -0.29 -2.03
CA ARG A 177 -25.15 -1.14 -0.94
C ARG A 177 -25.16 -0.43 0.41
N HIS A 178 -24.31 0.57 0.60
CA HIS A 178 -24.18 1.34 1.84
C HIS A 178 -24.18 2.85 1.54
N PRO A 179 -25.28 3.41 0.99
CA PRO A 179 -25.30 4.79 0.49
C PRO A 179 -25.30 5.84 1.61
N LEU A 180 -25.76 5.49 2.81
CA LEU A 180 -25.87 6.42 3.93
C LEU A 180 -24.63 6.35 4.83
N ARG A 181 -24.26 7.48 5.43
CA ARG A 181 -23.19 7.51 6.45
C ARG A 181 -23.58 6.74 7.71
N ALA A 182 -24.87 6.65 8.03
CA ALA A 182 -25.37 5.82 9.14
C ALA A 182 -25.00 4.34 8.95
N ASP A 183 -24.85 3.87 7.71
CA ASP A 183 -24.49 2.48 7.37
C ASP A 183 -22.98 2.20 7.48
N THR A 184 -22.18 3.14 8.01
CA THR A 184 -20.73 2.98 8.18
C THR A 184 -20.34 1.67 8.87
N PRO A 185 -21.02 1.18 9.93
CA PRO A 185 -20.72 -0.12 10.52
C PRO A 185 -20.85 -1.29 9.53
N SER A 186 -21.92 -1.33 8.73
CA SER A 186 -22.17 -2.36 7.72
C SER A 186 -21.16 -2.29 6.57
N TRP A 187 -20.85 -1.08 6.11
CA TRP A 187 -19.81 -0.82 5.10
C TRP A 187 -18.43 -1.26 5.58
N LEU A 188 -18.04 -0.94 6.83
CA LEU A 188 -16.79 -1.40 7.43
C LEU A 188 -16.74 -2.91 7.59
N ALA A 189 -17.85 -3.55 8.02
CA ALA A 189 -17.93 -5.00 8.12
C ALA A 189 -17.68 -5.65 6.76
N GLU A 190 -18.20 -5.06 5.69
CA GLU A 190 -17.96 -5.57 4.35
C GLU A 190 -16.53 -5.35 3.87
N LEU A 191 -15.96 -4.16 4.06
CA LEU A 191 -14.55 -3.91 3.75
C LEU A 191 -13.62 -4.89 4.46
N ARG A 192 -13.91 -5.24 5.72
CA ARG A 192 -13.16 -6.22 6.50
C ARG A 192 -13.25 -7.63 5.91
N ARG A 193 -14.43 -8.03 5.43
CA ARG A 193 -14.62 -9.31 4.70
C ARG A 193 -13.83 -9.28 3.39
N TYR A 194 -13.97 -8.20 2.62
CA TYR A 194 -13.27 -8.03 1.36
C TYR A 194 -11.75 -8.15 1.55
N TYR A 195 -11.17 -7.41 2.50
CA TYR A 195 -9.73 -7.41 2.77
C TYR A 195 -9.18 -8.83 2.97
N ARG A 196 -9.90 -9.66 3.74
CA ARG A 196 -9.51 -11.02 4.12
C ARG A 196 -9.81 -12.07 3.05
N ALA A 197 -10.66 -11.74 2.07
CA ALA A 197 -11.09 -12.68 1.04
C ALA A 197 -9.89 -13.19 0.21
N PRO A 198 -9.90 -14.47 -0.21
CA PRO A 198 -9.00 -15.00 -1.22
C PRO A 198 -8.99 -14.18 -2.50
N ALA A 199 -7.88 -14.25 -3.25
CA ALA A 199 -7.73 -13.52 -4.51
C ALA A 199 -8.91 -13.80 -5.46
N ALA A 200 -9.25 -15.08 -5.64
CA ALA A 200 -10.37 -15.54 -6.47
C ALA A 200 -11.68 -14.79 -6.17
N GLU A 201 -12.03 -14.66 -4.89
CA GLU A 201 -13.25 -13.98 -4.44
C GLU A 201 -13.18 -12.47 -4.67
N LYS A 202 -12.04 -11.82 -4.42
CA LYS A 202 -11.82 -10.40 -4.75
C LYS A 202 -12.05 -10.16 -6.26
N TRP A 203 -11.65 -11.10 -7.11
CA TRP A 203 -11.87 -11.00 -8.56
C TRP A 203 -13.33 -11.18 -8.98
N HIS A 204 -14.10 -12.00 -8.26
CA HIS A 204 -15.53 -12.19 -8.50
C HIS A 204 -16.35 -10.96 -8.09
N HIS A 205 -16.03 -10.34 -6.95
CA HIS A 205 -16.65 -9.07 -6.55
C HIS A 205 -16.45 -7.95 -7.59
N ALA A 206 -15.28 -7.90 -8.22
CA ALA A 206 -15.00 -6.94 -9.29
C ALA A 206 -15.64 -7.28 -10.66
N ARG A 207 -16.26 -8.46 -10.80
CA ARG A 207 -16.97 -8.92 -12.00
C ARG A 207 -18.49 -8.77 -11.91
N LEU A 208 -19.06 -8.84 -10.70
CA LEU A 208 -20.52 -8.80 -10.46
C LEU A 208 -21.05 -7.41 -10.06
N ALA A 209 -20.16 -6.42 -9.98
CA ALA A 209 -20.45 -5.02 -9.73
C ALA A 209 -20.57 -4.24 -11.02
#